data_AF-A0A3D3UJZ2-F1
#
_entry.id   AF-A0A3D3UJZ2-F1
#
_cell.length_a   1.000
_cell.length_b   1.000
_cell.length_c   1.000
_cell.angle_alpha   90.00
_cell.angle_beta   90.00
_cell.angle_gamma   90.00
#
_symmetry.space_group_name_H-M   'P 1'
#
loop_
_entity.id
_entity.type
_entity.pdbx_description
1 polymer ?
#
loop_
_entity_poly.entity_id
_entity_poly.type
_entity_poly.pdbx_seq_one_letter_code
_entity_poly.pdbx_strand_id
1 'polypeptide(L)' 'KREFGKDLTIWGGSCDTQKVLPFGTPQEVRDETRRRIEDLAPGGGFVFAPIHVIQGEVPSENIIAWWETLQTYGVYS' A
#
# COMPACT_ATOMS: atom_id res chain seq x y z
N LYS A 1 -11.63 8.05 3.30
CA LYS A 1 -12.73 7.05 3.42
C LYS A 1 -13.99 7.58 4.11
N ARG A 2 -13.91 8.33 5.23
CA ARG A 2 -15.10 8.80 5.97
C ARG A 2 -16.15 9.54 5.14
N GLU A 3 -15.73 10.46 4.27
CA GLU A 3 -16.64 11.34 3.53
C GLU A 3 -17.17 10.70 2.24
N PHE A 4 -16.29 10.08 1.44
CA PHE A 4 -16.64 9.57 0.11
C PHE A 4 -16.48 8.06 -0.07
N GLY A 5 -16.14 7.32 0.98
CA GLY A 5 -15.78 5.90 0.85
C GLY A 5 -16.92 4.95 0.52
N LYS A 6 -18.18 5.44 0.54
CA LYS A 6 -19.38 4.74 0.09
C LYS A 6 -19.66 4.92 -1.39
N ASP A 7 -19.24 6.05 -1.95
CA ASP A 7 -19.56 6.46 -3.32
C ASP A 7 -18.37 6.27 -4.28
N LEU A 8 -17.14 6.33 -3.75
CA LEU A 8 -15.91 6.25 -4.53
C LEU A 8 -15.04 5.06 -4.13
N THR A 9 -14.44 4.44 -5.16
CA THR A 9 -13.34 3.50 -4.99
C THR A 9 -12.02 4.28 -4.97
N ILE A 10 -11.16 3.95 -4.01
CA ILE A 10 -9.79 4.48 -3.94
C ILE A 10 -8.87 3.50 -4.64
N TRP A 11 -8.22 3.98 -5.71
CA TRP A 11 -7.22 3.23 -6.45
C TRP A 11 -5.84 3.81 -6.14
N GLY A 12 -4.90 2.96 -5.74
CA GLY A 12 -3.56 3.40 -5.36
C GLY A 12 -3.47 3.80 -3.88
N GLY A 13 -2.29 4.30 -3.45
CA GLY A 13 -2.10 4.73 -2.06
C GLY A 13 -1.58 3.65 -1.12
N SER A 14 -1.11 2.52 -1.64
CA SER A 14 -0.65 1.39 -0.84
C SER A 14 0.69 1.61 -0.12
N CYS A 15 1.54 2.52 -0.60
CA CYS A 15 2.81 2.90 0.02
C CYS A 15 3.33 4.20 -0.62
N ASP A 16 4.10 5.01 0.12
CA ASP A 16 4.74 6.22 -0.41
C ASP A 16 5.82 5.85 -1.43
N THR A 17 5.60 6.18 -2.70
CA THR A 17 6.50 5.86 -3.82
C THR A 17 7.65 6.85 -3.99
N GLN A 18 7.67 7.96 -3.26
CA GLN A 18 8.70 9.00 -3.35
C GLN A 18 9.72 8.92 -2.21
N LYS A 19 9.37 8.29 -1.07
CA LYS A 19 10.25 8.18 0.09
C LYS A 19 10.39 6.76 0.61
N VAL A 20 9.29 6.16 1.05
CA VAL A 20 9.35 4.89 1.81
C VAL A 20 9.69 3.72 0.90
N LEU A 21 8.96 3.57 -0.21
CA LEU A 21 9.19 2.46 -1.14
C LEU A 21 10.59 2.47 -1.77
N PRO A 22 11.13 3.60 -2.29
CA PRO A 22 12.47 3.62 -2.88
C PRO A 22 13.63 3.65 -1.87
N PHE A 23 13.48 4.32 -0.72
CA PHE A 23 14.62 4.62 0.17
C PHE A 23 14.49 4.09 1.60
N GLY A 24 13.31 3.57 1.97
CA GLY A 24 13.10 2.94 3.27
C GLY A 24 13.69 1.54 3.34
N THR A 25 13.79 1.03 4.55
CA THR A 25 14.07 -0.37 4.84
C THR A 25 12.83 -1.25 4.55
N PRO A 26 13.01 -2.56 4.32
CA PRO A 26 11.89 -3.47 4.13
C PRO A 26 10.89 -3.46 5.30
N GLN A 27 11.34 -3.16 6.53
CA GLN A 27 10.43 -3.04 7.68
C GLN A 27 9.59 -1.78 7.60
N GLU A 28 10.18 -0.62 7.27
CA GLU A 28 9.44 0.63 7.06
C GLU A 28 8.41 0.50 5.93
N VAL A 29 8.74 -0.24 4.86
CA VAL A 29 7.77 -0.56 3.80
C VAL A 29 6.61 -1.39 4.34
N ARG A 30 6.86 -2.43 5.15
CA ARG A 30 5.79 -3.24 5.77
C ARG A 30 4.89 -2.38 6.64
N ASP A 31 5.48 -1.55 7.50
CA ASP A 31 4.76 -0.72 8.46
C ASP A 31 3.88 0.32 7.74
N GLU A 32 4.42 1.03 6.75
CA GLU A 32 3.65 1.98 5.95
C GLU A 32 2.55 1.28 5.15
N THR A 33 2.87 0.16 4.50
CA THR A 33 1.89 -0.59 3.69
C THR A 33 0.73 -1.10 4.52
N ARG A 34 1.03 -1.64 5.70
CA ARG A 34 0.02 -2.09 6.66
C ARG A 34 -0.86 -0.93 7.10
N ARG A 35 -0.26 0.21 7.45
CA ARG A 35 -1.02 1.41 7.83
C ARG A 35 -1.96 1.86 6.72
N ARG A 36 -1.51 1.86 5.45
CA ARG A 36 -2.37 2.20 4.30
C ARG A 36 -3.50 1.21 4.10
N ILE A 37 -3.24 -0.08 4.30
CA ILE A 37 -4.28 -1.12 4.32
C ILE A 37 -5.31 -0.82 5.40
N GLU A 38 -4.89 -0.59 6.65
CA GLU A 38 -5.79 -0.30 7.79
C GLU A 38 -6.60 0.99 7.57
N ASP A 39 -6.03 2.00 6.89
CA ASP A 39 -6.70 3.28 6.59
C ASP A 39 -7.73 3.18 5.43
N LEU A 40 -7.44 2.37 4.41
CA LEU A 40 -8.15 2.42 3.12
C LEU A 40 -9.04 1.21 2.85
N ALA A 41 -8.66 0.02 3.32
CA ALA A 41 -9.33 -1.23 3.02
C ALA A 41 -10.67 -1.46 3.75
N PRO A 42 -10.86 -1.05 5.02
CA PRO A 42 -12.10 -1.30 5.73
C PRO A 42 -13.33 -0.76 4.99
N GLY A 43 -14.35 -1.61 4.86
CA GLY A 43 -15.57 -1.31 4.11
C GLY A 43 -15.45 -1.45 2.59
N GLY A 44 -14.38 -2.06 2.07
CA GLY A 44 -14.18 -2.32 0.64
C GLY A 44 -13.86 -1.05 -0.16
N GLY A 45 -13.90 -1.13 -1.49
CA GLY A 45 -13.65 0.02 -2.37
C GLY A 45 -12.21 0.56 -2.29
N PHE A 46 -11.24 -0.33 -2.06
CA PHE A 46 -9.81 -0.05 -2.14
C PHE A 46 -9.15 -1.03 -3.09
N VAL A 47 -8.52 -0.51 -4.14
CA VAL A 47 -7.74 -1.29 -5.09
C VAL A 47 -6.26 -1.05 -4.79
N PHE A 48 -5.62 -2.08 -4.25
CA PHE A 48 -4.20 -2.03 -3.88
C PHE A 48 -3.33 -1.84 -5.12
N ALA A 49 -2.65 -0.70 -5.17
CA ALA A 49 -1.76 -0.30 -6.25
C ALA A 49 -0.79 0.77 -5.72
N PRO A 50 0.39 0.94 -6.34
CA PRO A 50 1.29 2.01 -5.95
C PRO A 50 0.67 3.37 -6.31
N ILE A 51 1.09 4.44 -5.63
CA ILE A 51 0.61 5.81 -5.90
C ILE A 51 0.98 6.26 -7.32
N HIS A 52 2.16 5.86 -7.77
CA HIS A 52 2.70 6.10 -9.10
C HIS A 52 3.47 4.84 -9.56
N VAL A 53 3.91 4.76 -10.81
CA VAL A 53 4.68 3.61 -11.32
C VAL A 53 5.91 3.33 -10.44
N ILE A 54 6.18 2.05 -10.20
CA ILE A 54 7.42 1.58 -9.55
C ILE A 54 8.57 1.87 -10.51
N GLN A 55 9.57 2.63 -10.06
CA GLN A 55 10.75 2.97 -10.85
C GLN A 55 11.84 1.90 -10.72
N GLY A 56 12.78 1.87 -11.67
CA GLY A 56 13.83 0.83 -11.73
C GLY A 56 14.82 0.84 -10.55
N GLU A 57 14.89 1.92 -9.78
CA GLU A 57 15.78 2.05 -8.63
C GLU A 57 15.17 1.56 -7.31
N VAL A 58 13.89 1.15 -7.31
CA VAL A 58 13.26 0.59 -6.11
C VAL A 58 13.90 -0.77 -5.79
N PRO A 59 14.47 -0.97 -4.58
CA PRO A 59 15.06 -2.24 -4.19
C PRO A 59 14.05 -3.38 -4.27
N SER A 60 14.48 -4.54 -4.75
CA SER A 60 13.60 -5.70 -4.92
C SER A 60 13.00 -6.17 -3.59
N GLU A 61 13.76 -6.07 -2.51
CA GLU A 61 13.38 -6.44 -1.15
C GLU A 61 12.22 -5.57 -0.66
N ASN A 62 12.16 -4.31 -1.08
CA ASN A 62 11.08 -3.40 -0.76
C ASN A 62 9.81 -3.75 -1.56
N ILE A 63 9.94 -4.19 -2.80
CA ILE A 63 8.79 -4.68 -3.60
C ILE A 63 8.23 -5.96 -2.97
N ILE A 64 9.08 -6.90 -2.58
CA ILE A 64 8.67 -8.13 -1.89
C ILE A 64 8.01 -7.80 -0.55
N ALA A 65 8.59 -6.90 0.24
CA ALA A 65 8.02 -6.42 1.49
C ALA A 65 6.60 -5.87 1.32
N TRP A 66 6.42 -5.02 0.33
CA TRP A 66 5.15 -4.40 -0.03
C TRP A 66 4.11 -5.46 -0.43
N TRP A 67 4.51 -6.44 -1.25
CA TRP A 67 3.64 -7.54 -1.70
C TRP A 67 3.26 -8.51 -0.56
N GLU A 68 4.22 -8.95 0.25
CA GLU A 68 3.98 -9.85 1.38
C GLU A 68 3.06 -9.21 2.43
N THR A 69 3.16 -7.90 2.61
CA THR A 69 2.26 -7.15 3.51
C THR A 69 0.83 -7.20 2.99
N LEU A 70 0.62 -7.04 1.68
CA LEU A 70 -0.70 -7.27 1.08
C LEU A 70 -1.18 -8.71 1.29
N GLN A 71 -0.33 -9.71 1.12
CA GLN A 71 -0.76 -11.11 1.34
C GLN A 71 -1.12 -11.39 2.80
N THR A 72 -0.46 -10.72 3.75
CA THR A 72 -0.68 -10.91 5.19
C THR A 72 -1.88 -10.16 5.70
N TYR A 73 -2.02 -8.89 5.32
CA TYR A 73 -3.04 -7.98 5.85
C TYR A 73 -4.16 -7.72 4.86
N GLY A 74 -3.98 -8.01 3.57
CA GLY A 74 -4.94 -7.78 2.49
C GLY A 74 -6.04 -8.82 2.36
N VAL A 75 -5.94 -9.92 3.08
CA VAL A 75 -6.95 -10.98 3.11
C VAL A 75 -7.91 -10.66 4.25
N TYR A 76 -9.00 -10.00 3.91
CA TYR A 76 -10.10 -9.73 4.84
C TYR A 76 -11.32 -10.54 4.36
N SER A 77 -11.93 -11.29 5.28
CA SER A 77 -13.22 -11.99 5.09
C SER A 77 -14.40 -11.05 5.15
#